data_AF-A0A5D3B2M3-F1
#
_entry.id   AF-A0A5D3B2M3-F1
#
_cell.length_a   1.000
_cell.length_b   1.000
_cell.length_c   1.000
_cell.angle_alpha   90.00
_cell.angle_beta   90.00
_cell.angle_gamma   90.00
#
_symmetry.space_group_name_H-M   'P 1'
#
loop_
_entity.id
_entity.type
_entity.pdbx_description
1 polymer ?
#
loop_
_entity_poly.entity_id
_entity_poly.type
_entity_poly.pdbx_seq_one_letter_code
_entity_poly.pdbx_strand_id
1 'polypeptide(L)'
;MSSTSLSQSRDIPKDFRASLSAWWSSGSYKDSRLAEERLLRRLTMYEPKVEEAKVEGSKGWFGWGHGASSVTESQAATAQAAPTVTLESSGSGSPTGLVASLRNVFIPTPNPEDAPLHPADPRTPLASLASSPASSSTSVDAHEKKHKHKCHKHEKGGELVDYINTLEISAPKDKNSKEAVVVLHGYAAALGFFFRNWESIATAASSTDRRAFFLDWLGMGLSSRPSPALLASPSTASTPSRVARAEHFFLSSLESWRKEEGVDKMVLVGHSLGGYLASAYAVRYPERVSGLILVSPAGIPHGPEYVRQPLTAEVRSAASSRERVETPGDLDGAVDAAEMELGDQKKDFAPKGEAKAARERNEQSFSRRNMMKFFVWGWERGLSPFSILRGMGPWGPLWVGKYSSRRFAAQTEEDVRDLHSYIYETSVMKGSGEFCISHILAPGAYARIPILDRIARISAPVTFMFGDNDWMDVQGGYDSKKLLAEAGNEKCEVHVVPKAGHHLYLDNAEVSNRILREAIESAPREY
;
A
#
# COMPACT_ATOMS: atom_id res chain seq x y z
N MET A 1 -28.93 0.78 23.63
CA MET A 1 -27.99 1.41 24.58
C MET A 1 -26.89 2.06 23.76
N SER A 2 -26.58 3.31 24.06
CA SER A 2 -25.87 4.30 23.22
C SER A 2 -24.71 3.75 22.39
N SER A 3 -24.92 3.55 21.07
CA SER A 3 -23.81 3.53 20.13
C SER A 3 -23.21 4.92 20.14
N THR A 4 -22.01 5.10 20.69
CA THR A 4 -21.26 6.34 20.53
C THR A 4 -21.03 6.55 19.03
N SER A 5 -21.90 7.33 18.38
CA SER A 5 -21.75 7.71 16.98
C SER A 5 -20.45 8.48 16.86
N LEU A 6 -19.52 8.01 16.04
CA LEU A 6 -18.34 8.79 15.70
C LEU A 6 -18.79 10.14 15.14
N SER A 7 -18.04 11.19 15.42
CA SER A 7 -18.29 12.49 14.79
C SER A 7 -18.13 12.36 13.27
N GLN A 8 -19.06 12.98 12.54
CA GLN A 8 -19.00 13.05 11.08
C GLN A 8 -17.65 13.61 10.62
N SER A 9 -17.18 13.16 9.45
CA SER A 9 -16.02 13.78 8.83
C SER A 9 -16.23 15.26 8.58
N ARG A 10 -15.14 16.01 8.71
CA ARG A 10 -15.11 17.44 8.38
C ARG A 10 -15.46 17.62 6.91
N ASP A 11 -16.11 18.74 6.61
CA ASP A 11 -16.38 19.10 5.21
C ASP A 11 -15.08 19.30 4.43
N ILE A 12 -15.14 18.94 3.15
CA ILE A 12 -14.02 19.14 2.22
C ILE A 12 -13.78 20.66 2.06
N PRO A 13 -12.57 21.16 2.34
CA PRO A 13 -12.29 22.59 2.23
C PRO A 13 -12.54 23.14 0.83
N LYS A 14 -13.38 24.18 0.73
CA LYS A 14 -13.69 24.88 -0.53
C LYS A 14 -12.96 26.22 -0.68
N ASP A 15 -12.42 26.76 0.41
CA ASP A 15 -11.69 28.02 0.46
C ASP A 15 -10.46 27.94 1.38
N PHE A 16 -9.63 28.99 1.33
CA PHE A 16 -8.39 29.06 2.10
C PHE A 16 -8.62 29.05 3.62
N ARG A 17 -9.70 29.65 4.12
CA ARG A 17 -9.98 29.70 5.58
C ARG A 17 -10.34 28.32 6.10
N ALA A 18 -11.19 27.60 5.38
CA ALA A 18 -11.53 26.22 5.68
C ALA A 18 -10.29 25.31 5.60
N SER A 19 -9.43 25.53 4.59
CA SER A 19 -8.18 24.77 4.43
C SER A 19 -7.17 25.04 5.55
N LEU A 20 -7.02 26.30 5.97
CA LEU A 20 -6.18 26.66 7.11
C LEU A 20 -6.67 26.01 8.42
N SER A 21 -7.99 26.03 8.66
CA SER A 21 -8.59 25.38 9.82
C SER A 21 -8.39 23.86 9.81
N ALA A 22 -8.60 23.22 8.65
CA ALA A 22 -8.38 21.79 8.47
C ALA A 22 -6.90 21.44 8.72
N TRP A 23 -5.97 22.18 8.10
CA TRP A 23 -4.53 21.98 8.27
C TRP A 23 -4.09 22.09 9.74
N TRP A 24 -4.53 23.14 10.43
CA TRP A 24 -4.20 23.36 11.84
C TRP A 24 -4.72 22.25 12.77
N SER A 25 -5.77 21.57 12.35
CA SER A 25 -6.48 20.56 13.15
C SER A 25 -6.23 19.13 12.67
N SER A 26 -5.24 18.93 11.80
CA SER A 26 -4.92 17.65 11.14
C SER A 26 -3.50 17.19 11.46
N GLY A 27 -3.17 15.94 11.13
CA GLY A 27 -1.80 15.43 11.24
C GLY A 27 -1.50 14.69 12.54
N SER A 28 -2.52 14.34 13.33
CA SER A 28 -2.39 13.33 14.38
C SER A 28 -2.69 11.94 13.83
N TYR A 29 -1.94 10.93 14.28
CA TYR A 29 -2.29 9.52 14.07
C TYR A 29 -3.74 9.21 14.50
N LYS A 30 -4.24 9.92 15.54
CA LYS A 30 -5.63 9.79 15.98
C LYS A 30 -6.63 10.18 14.89
N ASP A 31 -6.38 11.25 14.16
CA ASP A 31 -7.28 11.72 13.09
C ASP A 31 -7.29 10.73 11.92
N SER A 32 -6.12 10.19 11.57
CA SER A 32 -6.00 9.13 10.58
C SER A 32 -6.77 7.87 10.98
N ARG A 33 -6.67 7.44 12.25
CA ARG A 33 -7.42 6.28 12.78
C ARG A 33 -8.93 6.52 12.83
N LEU A 34 -9.36 7.72 13.20
CA LEU A 34 -10.77 8.09 13.16
C LEU A 34 -11.33 8.07 11.73
N ALA A 35 -10.54 8.52 10.75
CA ALA A 35 -10.93 8.46 9.34
C ALA A 35 -11.06 7.00 8.85
N GLU A 36 -10.16 6.11 9.24
CA GLU A 36 -10.26 4.68 8.97
C GLU A 36 -11.48 4.04 9.65
N GLU A 37 -11.70 4.34 10.94
CA GLU A 37 -12.80 3.78 11.70
C GLU A 37 -14.16 4.21 11.13
N ARG A 38 -14.29 5.44 10.60
CA ARG A 38 -15.50 5.88 9.89
C ARG A 38 -15.80 5.02 8.67
N LEU A 39 -14.79 4.65 7.89
CA LEU A 39 -14.98 3.74 6.75
C LEU A 39 -15.36 2.34 7.25
N LEU A 40 -14.72 1.84 8.30
CA LEU A 40 -14.95 0.50 8.84
C LEU A 40 -16.32 0.32 9.49
N ARG A 41 -16.85 1.33 10.20
CA ARG A 41 -18.17 1.25 10.84
C ARG A 41 -19.33 1.16 9.86
N ARG A 42 -19.08 1.30 8.56
CA ARG A 42 -20.05 1.03 7.49
C ARG A 42 -20.20 -0.46 7.21
N LEU A 43 -19.23 -1.29 7.61
CA LEU A 43 -19.38 -2.74 7.62
C LEU A 43 -20.38 -3.10 8.72
N THR A 44 -21.47 -3.76 8.33
CA THR A 44 -22.45 -4.34 9.27
C THR A 44 -21.81 -5.36 10.20
N MET A 45 -20.67 -5.95 9.81
CA MET A 45 -19.90 -6.94 10.55
C MET A 45 -18.71 -6.38 11.36
N TYR A 46 -18.58 -5.05 11.50
CA TYR A 46 -17.47 -4.46 12.26
C TYR A 46 -17.82 -4.28 13.75
N GLU A 47 -17.08 -5.00 14.60
CA GLU A 47 -17.14 -4.82 16.05
C GLU A 47 -15.94 -3.97 16.51
N PRO A 48 -16.17 -2.72 16.97
CA PRO A 48 -15.09 -1.90 17.50
C PRO A 48 -14.54 -2.53 18.79
N LYS A 49 -13.21 -2.56 18.93
CA LYS A 49 -12.59 -2.87 20.23
C LYS A 49 -12.93 -1.75 21.21
N VAL A 50 -13.66 -2.07 22.28
CA VAL A 50 -13.85 -1.16 23.41
C VAL A 50 -12.52 -1.08 24.16
N GLU A 51 -11.74 -0.03 23.92
CA GLU A 51 -10.62 0.30 24.81
C GLU A 51 -11.20 0.94 26.08
N GLU A 52 -11.05 0.28 27.23
CA GLU A 52 -11.35 0.88 28.53
C GLU A 52 -10.41 2.07 28.75
N ALA A 53 -10.91 3.28 28.53
CA ALA A 53 -10.17 4.50 28.82
C ALA A 53 -9.90 4.60 30.33
N LYS A 54 -8.66 4.34 30.75
CA LYS A 54 -8.18 4.81 32.05
C LYS A 54 -8.17 6.35 32.01
N VAL A 55 -9.12 6.94 32.72
CA VAL A 55 -9.17 8.38 32.95
C VAL A 55 -8.02 8.75 33.89
N GLU A 56 -6.86 9.11 33.34
CA GLU A 56 -5.86 9.86 34.08
C GLU A 56 -6.33 11.32 34.16
N GLY A 57 -6.71 11.75 35.36
CA GLY A 57 -7.18 13.09 35.64
C GLY A 57 -6.15 14.15 35.29
N SER A 58 -6.50 15.03 34.35
CA SER A 58 -5.75 16.24 34.04
C SER A 58 -5.75 17.19 35.25
N LYS A 59 -4.59 17.48 35.83
CA LYS A 59 -4.44 18.64 36.72
C LYS A 59 -4.26 19.89 35.85
N GLY A 60 -5.29 20.74 35.87
CA GLY A 60 -5.29 22.03 35.22
C GLY A 60 -4.24 22.97 35.80
N TRP A 61 -3.56 23.68 34.90
CA TRP A 61 -2.67 24.79 35.14
C TRP A 61 -3.54 26.06 35.29
N PHE A 62 -3.39 26.79 36.40
CA PHE A 62 -4.18 27.95 36.89
C PHE A 62 -5.34 27.65 37.86
N GLY A 63 -5.15 28.08 39.11
CA GLY A 63 -6.19 28.19 40.13
C GLY A 63 -5.59 28.30 41.53
N TRP A 64 -5.45 29.52 42.04
CA TRP A 64 -4.99 29.81 43.40
C TRP A 64 -5.89 29.14 44.45
N GLY A 65 -5.28 28.57 45.49
CA GLY A 65 -6.00 27.99 46.63
C GLY A 65 -5.22 28.12 47.93
N HIS A 66 -5.57 29.11 48.74
CA HIS A 66 -5.37 29.10 50.19
C HIS A 66 -6.62 28.49 50.82
N GLY A 67 -6.45 27.59 51.80
CA GLY A 67 -7.47 27.34 52.82
C GLY A 67 -7.82 25.88 53.10
N ALA A 68 -7.05 25.30 54.04
CA ALA A 68 -7.54 24.60 55.23
C ALA A 68 -8.30 23.25 55.13
N SER A 69 -7.66 22.24 55.75
CA SER A 69 -8.22 21.34 56.79
C SER A 69 -9.26 20.30 56.37
N SER A 70 -9.35 19.07 56.89
CA SER A 70 -8.55 18.22 57.79
C SER A 70 -9.44 16.97 58.03
N VAL A 71 -8.86 15.76 58.12
CA VAL A 71 -9.25 14.68 59.10
C VAL A 71 -10.62 13.99 58.80
N THR A 72 -10.87 12.66 58.83
CA THR A 72 -10.30 11.46 59.49
C THR A 72 -10.93 10.18 58.88
N GLU A 73 -10.26 9.03 59.13
CA GLU A 73 -10.83 7.68 59.41
C GLU A 73 -11.55 6.91 58.28
N SER A 74 -11.58 5.58 58.22
CA SER A 74 -10.81 4.46 58.78
C SER A 74 -11.36 3.17 58.13
N GLN A 75 -10.65 2.05 58.31
CA GLN A 75 -11.12 0.65 58.23
C GLN A 75 -11.11 -0.09 56.86
N ALA A 76 -10.01 -0.82 56.66
CA ALA A 76 -9.89 -2.29 56.72
C ALA A 76 -10.85 -3.22 55.96
N ALA A 77 -10.19 -4.20 55.28
CA ALA A 77 -10.66 -5.53 54.87
C ALA A 77 -11.72 -5.55 53.75
N THR A 78 -11.71 -6.44 52.75
CA THR A 78 -11.15 -7.78 52.63
C THR A 78 -11.15 -8.12 51.14
N ALA A 79 -10.19 -8.92 50.68
CA ALA A 79 -10.22 -9.49 49.34
C ALA A 79 -11.45 -10.42 49.19
N GLN A 80 -12.35 -10.10 48.27
CA GLN A 80 -13.30 -11.05 47.69
C GLN A 80 -13.33 -10.85 46.18
N ALA A 81 -13.07 -11.95 45.47
CA ALA A 81 -13.17 -12.04 44.03
C ALA A 81 -14.59 -11.64 43.58
N ALA A 82 -14.67 -10.71 42.64
CA ALA A 82 -15.91 -10.32 42.00
C ALA A 82 -16.13 -11.17 40.73
N PRO A 83 -17.40 -11.43 40.36
CA PRO A 83 -17.80 -12.62 39.62
C PRO A 83 -17.49 -12.53 38.13
N THR A 84 -17.12 -13.67 37.54
CA THR A 84 -17.16 -13.91 36.10
C THR A 84 -18.60 -13.74 35.63
N VAL A 85 -18.94 -12.56 35.13
CA VAL A 85 -20.16 -12.36 34.35
C VAL A 85 -19.81 -12.72 32.90
N THR A 86 -20.06 -13.96 32.53
CA THR A 86 -20.25 -14.33 31.12
C THR A 86 -21.50 -13.61 30.61
N LEU A 87 -21.31 -12.45 30.00
CA LEU A 87 -22.33 -11.83 29.16
C LEU A 87 -22.31 -12.57 27.83
N GLU A 88 -23.36 -13.35 27.59
CA GLU A 88 -23.69 -13.90 26.28
C GLU A 88 -23.68 -12.77 25.24
N SER A 89 -22.94 -13.01 24.15
CA SER A 89 -22.89 -12.16 22.97
C SER A 89 -24.30 -12.02 22.40
N SER A 90 -24.94 -10.87 22.63
CA SER A 90 -26.11 -10.48 21.85
C SER A 90 -25.63 -10.00 20.48
N GLY A 91 -25.37 -10.97 19.61
CA GLY A 91 -24.96 -10.73 18.23
C GLY A 91 -26.04 -9.98 17.47
N SER A 92 -25.70 -8.79 16.96
CA SER A 92 -26.25 -8.36 15.67
C SER A 92 -25.52 -9.16 14.59
N GLY A 93 -25.93 -10.43 14.41
CA GLY A 93 -25.28 -11.33 13.47
C GLY A 93 -25.32 -10.75 12.06
N SER A 94 -24.14 -10.53 11.46
CA SER A 94 -24.03 -10.29 10.03
C SER A 94 -24.76 -11.41 9.28
N PRO A 95 -25.57 -11.14 8.24
CA PRO A 95 -26.23 -12.17 7.43
C PRO A 95 -25.26 -13.22 6.87
N THR A 96 -23.99 -12.85 6.71
CA THR A 96 -22.91 -13.68 6.18
C THR A 96 -22.13 -14.46 7.24
N GLY A 97 -22.33 -14.18 8.53
CA GLY A 97 -21.53 -14.78 9.62
C GLY A 97 -20.06 -14.34 9.68
N LEU A 98 -19.66 -13.35 8.88
CA LEU A 98 -18.33 -12.75 8.89
C LEU A 98 -18.15 -11.83 10.11
N VAL A 99 -16.91 -11.72 10.60
CA VAL A 99 -16.50 -10.80 11.66
C VAL A 99 -15.30 -9.99 11.18
N ALA A 100 -15.36 -8.66 11.32
CA ALA A 100 -14.25 -7.78 10.97
C ALA A 100 -13.46 -7.36 12.23
N SER A 101 -12.13 -7.52 12.20
CA SER A 101 -11.22 -7.16 13.28
C SER A 101 -10.04 -6.35 12.76
N LEU A 102 -9.84 -5.16 13.33
CA LEU A 102 -8.70 -4.30 13.04
C LEU A 102 -7.63 -4.44 14.15
N ARG A 103 -6.38 -4.71 13.76
CA ARG A 103 -5.25 -4.81 14.69
C ARG A 103 -3.93 -4.40 14.05
N ASN A 104 -2.97 -4.10 14.90
CA ASN A 104 -1.57 -3.98 14.52
C ASN A 104 -0.89 -5.33 14.71
N VAL A 105 -0.29 -5.86 13.65
CA VAL A 105 0.55 -7.06 13.70
C VAL A 105 1.99 -6.58 13.77
N PHE A 106 2.65 -6.86 14.89
CA PHE A 106 4.02 -6.43 15.13
C PHE A 106 5.00 -7.33 14.37
N ILE A 107 5.97 -6.72 13.70
CA ILE A 107 6.99 -7.39 12.90
C ILE A 107 8.38 -6.81 13.23
N PRO A 108 9.47 -7.58 13.04
CA PRO A 108 10.81 -7.01 13.02
C PRO A 108 10.93 -5.96 11.92
N THR A 109 11.64 -4.86 12.19
CA THR A 109 11.92 -3.84 11.18
C THR A 109 12.85 -4.43 10.11
N PRO A 110 12.45 -4.48 8.82
CA PRO A 110 13.32 -4.89 7.74
C PRO A 110 14.60 -4.05 7.67
N ASN A 111 15.73 -4.71 7.53
CA ASN A 111 17.00 -4.04 7.27
C ASN A 111 17.32 -4.12 5.76
N PRO A 112 17.30 -3.00 5.02
CA PRO A 112 17.56 -3.02 3.58
C PRO A 112 18.96 -3.50 3.19
N GLU A 113 19.94 -3.48 4.10
CA GLU A 113 21.28 -4.05 3.82
C GLU A 113 21.26 -5.58 3.70
N ASP A 114 20.25 -6.25 4.26
CA ASP A 114 20.06 -7.70 4.16
C ASP A 114 19.33 -8.10 2.86
N ALA A 115 19.14 -7.15 1.94
CA ALA A 115 18.52 -7.42 0.66
C ALA A 115 19.34 -8.44 -0.15
N PRO A 116 18.72 -9.53 -0.61
CA PRO A 116 19.41 -10.47 -1.47
C PRO A 116 19.75 -9.78 -2.78
N LEU A 117 20.81 -10.25 -3.45
CA LEU A 117 21.17 -9.75 -4.77
C LEU A 117 19.99 -9.86 -5.72
N HIS A 118 19.75 -8.80 -6.50
CA HIS A 118 18.70 -8.82 -7.50
C HIS A 118 19.05 -9.86 -8.56
N PRO A 119 18.10 -10.67 -9.08
CA PRO A 119 18.37 -11.61 -10.17
C PRO A 119 18.90 -10.96 -11.46
N ALA A 120 18.71 -9.65 -11.61
CA ALA A 120 19.27 -8.84 -12.69
C ALA A 120 20.66 -8.23 -12.37
N ASP A 121 21.25 -8.51 -11.21
CA ASP A 121 22.62 -8.08 -10.89
C ASP A 121 23.62 -8.99 -11.62
N PRO A 122 24.50 -8.43 -12.48
CA PRO A 122 25.46 -9.20 -13.28
C PRO A 122 26.49 -9.98 -12.45
N ARG A 123 26.57 -9.75 -11.14
CA ARG A 123 27.48 -10.44 -10.22
C ARG A 123 26.91 -11.75 -9.63
N THR A 124 25.71 -12.15 -10.02
CA THR A 124 24.99 -13.27 -9.40
C THR A 124 25.31 -14.63 -10.06
N PRO A 125 25.82 -15.64 -9.34
CA PRO A 125 25.89 -17.02 -9.83
C PRO A 125 24.54 -17.73 -9.67
N LEU A 126 24.12 -18.54 -10.67
CA LEU A 126 22.83 -19.25 -10.70
C LEU A 126 22.54 -20.16 -9.49
N ALA A 127 23.57 -20.56 -8.74
CA ALA A 127 23.48 -21.54 -7.66
C ALA A 127 23.25 -20.93 -6.26
N SER A 128 23.40 -19.61 -6.06
CA SER A 128 23.40 -19.01 -4.71
C SER A 128 22.03 -18.66 -4.14
N LEU A 129 20.94 -18.85 -4.89
CA LEU A 129 19.58 -18.54 -4.44
C LEU A 129 18.86 -19.74 -3.79
N ALA A 130 19.44 -20.95 -3.89
CA ALA A 130 18.83 -22.17 -3.38
C ALA A 130 19.21 -22.53 -1.94
N SER A 131 20.08 -21.75 -1.28
CA SER A 131 20.53 -22.06 0.09
C SER A 131 20.98 -20.82 0.84
N SER A 132 20.13 -20.29 1.72
CA SER A 132 20.59 -19.49 2.86
C SER A 132 19.69 -19.70 4.07
N PRO A 133 20.15 -20.45 5.08
CA PRO A 133 19.70 -20.28 6.45
C PRO A 133 20.57 -19.24 7.21
N ALA A 134 19.91 -18.51 8.10
CA ALA A 134 20.35 -17.78 9.31
C ALA A 134 21.79 -17.21 9.42
N SER A 135 21.81 -15.88 9.58
CA SER A 135 22.60 -15.05 10.51
C SER A 135 24.05 -15.43 10.89
N SER A 136 24.96 -14.49 10.63
CA SER A 136 26.13 -14.27 11.50
C SER A 136 26.35 -12.77 11.69
N SER A 137 26.26 -12.32 12.94
CA SER A 137 26.53 -10.95 13.37
C SER A 137 28.02 -10.63 13.23
N THR A 138 28.33 -9.51 12.59
CA THR A 138 29.64 -8.86 12.69
C THR A 138 29.44 -7.42 13.11
N SER A 139 29.85 -7.11 14.34
CA SER A 139 29.87 -5.78 14.92
C SER A 139 30.94 -4.94 14.24
N VAL A 140 30.57 -3.78 13.69
CA VAL A 140 31.52 -2.75 13.28
C VAL A 140 31.13 -1.46 13.98
N ASP A 141 31.95 -1.03 14.92
CA ASP A 141 31.80 0.22 15.65
C ASP A 141 32.01 1.41 14.71
N ALA A 142 30.96 2.19 14.47
CA ALA A 142 31.05 3.49 13.83
C ALA A 142 30.49 4.57 14.77
N HIS A 143 31.38 5.43 15.24
CA HIS A 143 31.06 6.59 16.07
C HIS A 143 30.23 7.61 15.27
N GLU A 144 28.95 7.79 15.62
CA GLU A 144 28.09 8.82 15.03
C GLU A 144 27.57 9.81 16.08
N LYS A 145 27.65 11.10 15.73
CA LYS A 145 27.35 12.25 16.60
C LYS A 145 25.84 12.37 16.85
N LYS A 146 25.46 12.49 18.13
CA LYS A 146 24.08 12.59 18.60
C LYS A 146 23.45 13.95 18.24
N HIS A 147 22.50 13.96 17.31
CA HIS A 147 21.39 14.91 17.33
C HIS A 147 20.12 14.19 17.81
N LYS A 148 19.63 14.60 18.99
CA LYS A 148 18.46 14.01 19.65
C LYS A 148 17.16 14.56 19.04
N HIS A 149 16.51 13.77 18.19
CA HIS A 149 15.06 13.82 18.05
C HIS A 149 14.47 12.54 18.67
N LYS A 150 13.66 12.68 19.73
CA LYS A 150 12.97 11.57 20.37
C LYS A 150 11.92 10.99 19.41
N CYS A 151 12.29 9.94 18.68
CA CYS A 151 11.33 9.03 18.06
C CYS A 151 10.96 7.98 19.10
N HIS A 152 9.68 7.79 19.39
CA HIS A 152 9.23 6.67 20.21
C HIS A 152 9.61 5.37 19.48
N LYS A 153 10.65 4.69 19.97
CA LYS A 153 11.05 3.37 19.47
C LYS A 153 10.30 2.33 20.29
N HIS A 154 9.58 1.43 19.62
CA HIS A 154 9.07 0.22 20.23
C HIS A 154 10.22 -0.80 20.21
N GLU A 155 11.01 -0.83 21.28
CA GLU A 155 12.07 -1.82 21.46
C GLU A 155 11.50 -2.99 22.28
N LYS A 156 11.53 -4.21 21.75
CA LYS A 156 11.26 -5.44 22.50
C LYS A 156 12.54 -6.26 22.49
N GLY A 157 13.20 -6.39 23.65
CA GLY A 157 14.43 -7.18 23.77
C GLY A 157 15.66 -6.62 23.04
N GLY A 158 15.66 -5.35 22.64
CA GLY A 158 16.78 -4.70 21.92
C GLY A 158 16.64 -4.64 20.40
N GLU A 159 15.60 -5.24 19.83
CA GLU A 159 15.28 -5.16 18.40
C GLU A 159 14.22 -4.09 18.11
N LEU A 160 14.38 -3.39 16.98
CA LEU A 160 13.40 -2.42 16.47
C LEU A 160 12.15 -3.17 15.98
N VAL A 161 11.01 -2.92 16.62
CA VAL A 161 9.73 -3.51 16.26
C VAL A 161 8.85 -2.46 15.58
N ASP A 162 8.37 -2.78 14.39
CA ASP A 162 7.38 -2.02 13.64
C ASP A 162 6.07 -2.83 13.54
N TYR A 163 5.01 -2.26 12.97
CA TYR A 163 3.76 -2.99 12.79
C TYR A 163 3.10 -2.75 11.43
N ILE A 164 2.33 -3.76 11.02
CA ILE A 164 1.43 -3.73 9.87
C ILE A 164 0.01 -3.54 10.37
N ASN A 165 -0.63 -2.44 9.97
CA ASN A 165 -2.06 -2.24 10.17
C ASN A 165 -2.83 -3.26 9.32
N THR A 166 -3.62 -4.08 10.01
CA THR A 166 -4.22 -5.29 9.46
C THR A 166 -5.72 -5.29 9.77
N LEU A 167 -6.53 -5.28 8.73
CA LEU A 167 -7.95 -5.59 8.81
C LEU A 167 -8.15 -7.05 8.40
N GLU A 168 -8.70 -7.85 9.30
CA GLU A 168 -9.15 -9.21 9.02
C GLU A 168 -10.67 -9.22 8.91
N ILE A 169 -11.23 -9.87 7.89
CA ILE A 169 -12.66 -10.10 7.75
C ILE A 169 -12.86 -11.60 7.45
N SER A 170 -13.17 -12.38 8.48
CA SER A 170 -13.22 -13.84 8.38
C SER A 170 -14.44 -14.39 9.13
N ALA A 171 -14.97 -15.53 8.70
CA ALA A 171 -15.94 -16.25 9.50
C ALA A 171 -15.24 -16.93 10.69
N PRO A 172 -15.88 -17.09 11.85
CA PRO A 172 -15.29 -17.77 13.01
C PRO A 172 -14.74 -19.18 12.70
N LYS A 173 -15.38 -19.90 11.76
CA LYS A 173 -14.92 -21.21 11.28
C LYS A 173 -13.52 -21.18 10.61
N ASP A 174 -13.15 -20.06 10.01
CA ASP A 174 -11.92 -19.92 9.22
C ASP A 174 -10.75 -19.36 10.03
N LYS A 175 -10.96 -19.02 11.31
CA LYS A 175 -9.99 -18.34 12.18
C LYS A 175 -8.61 -19.03 12.24
N ASN A 176 -8.59 -20.35 12.11
CA ASN A 176 -7.36 -21.16 12.17
C ASN A 176 -6.83 -21.57 10.79
N SER A 177 -7.43 -21.09 9.69
CA SER A 177 -7.03 -21.46 8.34
C SER A 177 -5.60 -21.00 8.05
N LYS A 178 -4.79 -21.90 7.51
CA LYS A 178 -3.42 -21.63 7.08
C LYS A 178 -3.35 -21.02 5.69
N GLU A 179 -4.48 -20.91 4.99
CA GLU A 179 -4.57 -20.19 3.74
C GLU A 179 -5.34 -18.88 3.90
N ALA A 180 -4.94 -17.87 3.14
CA ALA A 180 -5.57 -16.56 3.19
C ALA A 180 -5.66 -15.88 1.83
N VAL A 181 -6.66 -15.02 1.66
CA VAL A 181 -6.69 -13.98 0.64
C VAL A 181 -6.11 -12.71 1.27
N VAL A 182 -5.09 -12.12 0.65
CA VAL A 182 -4.40 -10.93 1.17
C VAL A 182 -4.44 -9.81 0.14
N VAL A 183 -5.04 -8.69 0.52
CA VAL A 183 -5.26 -7.53 -0.36
C VAL A 183 -4.27 -6.42 -0.01
N LEU A 184 -3.58 -5.94 -1.05
CA LEU A 184 -2.43 -5.05 -0.98
C LEU A 184 -2.68 -3.81 -1.84
N HIS A 185 -2.72 -2.65 -1.19
CA HIS A 185 -3.05 -1.38 -1.86
C HIS A 185 -1.87 -0.83 -2.70
N GLY A 186 -2.19 0.11 -3.60
CA GLY A 186 -1.23 0.84 -4.42
C GLY A 186 -0.56 2.03 -3.74
N TYR A 187 0.29 2.75 -4.47
CA TYR A 187 0.82 4.02 -3.96
C TYR A 187 -0.32 5.01 -3.71
N ALA A 188 -0.16 5.89 -2.72
CA ALA A 188 -1.18 6.87 -2.33
C ALA A 188 -2.54 6.33 -1.92
N ALA A 189 -2.63 5.02 -1.67
CA ALA A 189 -3.80 4.36 -1.13
C ALA A 189 -3.50 3.78 0.27
N ALA A 190 -4.51 3.14 0.84
CA ALA A 190 -4.46 2.38 2.08
C ALA A 190 -5.61 1.35 2.06
N LEU A 191 -5.67 0.47 3.06
CA LEU A 191 -6.62 -0.65 3.13
C LEU A 191 -8.09 -0.21 3.02
N GLY A 192 -8.41 1.01 3.45
CA GLY A 192 -9.75 1.60 3.39
C GLY A 192 -10.27 1.87 1.97
N PHE A 193 -9.39 1.88 0.96
CA PHE A 193 -9.81 2.08 -0.43
C PHE A 193 -10.66 0.93 -0.95
N PHE A 194 -10.54 -0.27 -0.37
CA PHE A 194 -11.31 -1.45 -0.78
C PHE A 194 -12.68 -1.55 -0.10
N PHE A 195 -13.23 -0.45 0.44
CA PHE A 195 -14.48 -0.50 1.22
C PHE A 195 -15.68 -1.07 0.45
N ARG A 196 -15.70 -0.97 -0.89
CA ARG A 196 -16.73 -1.57 -1.74
C ARG A 196 -16.48 -3.05 -2.08
N ASN A 197 -15.33 -3.59 -1.68
CA ASN A 197 -14.86 -4.92 -2.07
C ASN A 197 -14.72 -5.84 -0.85
N TRP A 198 -14.63 -5.29 0.37
CA TRP A 198 -14.47 -6.01 1.62
C TRP A 198 -15.39 -7.21 1.76
N GLU A 199 -16.71 -7.01 1.67
CA GLU A 199 -17.68 -8.10 1.83
C GLU A 199 -17.53 -9.16 0.73
N SER A 200 -17.47 -8.74 -0.54
CA SER A 200 -17.38 -9.70 -1.67
C SER A 200 -16.10 -10.53 -1.61
N ILE A 201 -14.97 -9.94 -1.26
CA ILE A 201 -13.69 -10.66 -1.13
C ILE A 201 -13.72 -11.59 0.09
N ALA A 202 -14.23 -11.12 1.23
CA ALA A 202 -14.30 -11.92 2.46
C ALA A 202 -15.26 -13.11 2.31
N THR A 203 -16.39 -12.93 1.63
CA THR A 203 -17.31 -14.03 1.31
C THR A 203 -16.66 -15.06 0.38
N ALA A 204 -15.93 -14.61 -0.66
CA ALA A 204 -15.20 -15.51 -1.56
C ALA A 204 -14.05 -16.25 -0.85
N ALA A 205 -13.37 -15.58 0.08
CA ALA A 205 -12.36 -16.22 0.92
C ALA A 205 -13.01 -17.30 1.81
N SER A 206 -14.11 -16.98 2.50
CA SER A 206 -14.80 -17.92 3.39
C SER A 206 -15.47 -19.08 2.65
N SER A 207 -15.91 -18.89 1.39
CA SER A 207 -16.41 -19.98 0.54
C SER A 207 -15.34 -20.99 0.15
N THR A 208 -14.06 -20.60 0.27
CA THR A 208 -12.89 -21.46 0.06
C THR A 208 -12.15 -21.84 1.36
N ASP A 209 -12.78 -21.58 2.51
CA ASP A 209 -12.24 -21.72 3.88
C ASP A 209 -10.90 -21.01 4.10
N ARG A 210 -10.75 -19.83 3.49
CA ARG A 210 -9.61 -18.92 3.67
C ARG A 210 -10.01 -17.76 4.55
N ARG A 211 -9.02 -17.22 5.28
CA ARG A 211 -9.14 -15.91 5.94
C ARG A 211 -9.01 -14.79 4.90
N ALA A 212 -9.62 -13.64 5.13
CA ALA A 212 -9.40 -12.46 4.28
C ALA A 212 -8.69 -11.35 5.07
N PHE A 213 -7.59 -10.84 4.54
CA PHE A 213 -6.80 -9.76 5.11
C PHE A 213 -6.64 -8.60 4.15
N PHE A 214 -6.71 -7.39 4.68
CA PHE A 214 -6.42 -6.14 3.99
C PHE A 214 -5.32 -5.43 4.78
N LEU A 215 -4.20 -5.12 4.11
CA LEU A 215 -3.00 -4.65 4.78
C LEU A 215 -2.58 -3.28 4.27
N ASP A 216 -2.09 -2.46 5.19
CA ASP A 216 -1.28 -1.30 4.84
C ASP A 216 0.20 -1.69 4.76
N TRP A 217 0.88 -1.35 3.67
CA TRP A 217 2.32 -1.62 3.55
C TRP A 217 3.11 -0.92 4.66
N LEU A 218 4.20 -1.55 5.14
CA LEU A 218 5.13 -0.87 6.04
C LEU A 218 5.59 0.46 5.41
N GLY A 219 5.55 1.54 6.18
CA GLY A 219 5.89 2.87 5.68
C GLY A 219 4.78 3.55 4.88
N MET A 220 3.58 2.96 4.75
CA MET A 220 2.39 3.50 4.08
C MET A 220 1.12 3.29 4.92
N GLY A 221 0.00 3.88 4.50
CA GLY A 221 -1.27 3.81 5.21
C GLY A 221 -1.10 4.12 6.71
N LEU A 222 -1.75 3.34 7.57
CA LEU A 222 -1.66 3.42 9.01
C LEU A 222 -0.67 2.43 9.64
N SER A 223 0.13 1.73 8.83
CA SER A 223 1.27 0.97 9.30
C SER A 223 2.39 1.87 9.83
N SER A 224 3.31 1.29 10.58
CA SER A 224 4.51 1.93 11.10
C SER A 224 5.24 2.76 10.03
N ARG A 225 5.88 3.87 10.43
CA ARG A 225 6.68 4.75 9.56
C ARG A 225 8.17 4.73 9.95
N PRO A 226 8.91 3.64 9.59
CA PRO A 226 10.36 3.55 9.80
C PRO A 226 11.10 4.76 9.23
N SER A 227 12.27 5.06 9.81
CA SER A 227 13.05 6.21 9.39
C SER A 227 13.43 6.15 7.90
N PRO A 228 13.22 7.22 7.11
CA PRO A 228 13.71 7.31 5.74
C PRO A 228 15.21 7.04 5.58
N ALA A 229 16.00 7.28 6.63
CA ALA A 229 17.44 7.00 6.62
C ALA A 229 17.75 5.51 6.40
N LEU A 230 16.88 4.59 6.84
CA LEU A 230 17.02 3.15 6.56
C LEU A 230 16.88 2.84 5.06
N LEU A 231 16.07 3.64 4.38
CA LEU A 231 15.69 3.45 2.98
C LEU A 231 16.60 4.20 2.02
N ALA A 232 17.49 5.07 2.54
CA ALA A 232 18.47 5.76 1.73
C ALA A 232 19.43 4.73 1.10
N SER A 233 19.69 4.88 -0.19
CA SER A 233 20.70 4.10 -0.89
C SER A 233 21.92 4.97 -1.17
N PRO A 234 23.16 4.43 -1.10
CA PRO A 234 24.35 5.17 -1.51
C PRO A 234 24.19 5.74 -2.92
N SER A 235 24.66 6.96 -3.15
CA SER A 235 24.54 7.62 -4.47
C SER A 235 25.23 6.85 -5.60
N THR A 236 26.15 5.94 -5.26
CA THR A 236 26.89 5.06 -6.17
C THR A 236 26.23 3.70 -6.40
N ALA A 237 25.11 3.39 -5.72
CA ALA A 237 24.45 2.10 -5.84
C ALA A 237 23.83 1.90 -7.23
N SER A 238 24.04 0.72 -7.80
CA SER A 238 23.44 0.34 -9.09
C SER A 238 21.92 0.25 -8.98
N THR A 239 21.21 0.43 -10.11
CA THR A 239 19.74 0.26 -10.15
C THR A 239 19.27 -1.10 -9.58
N PRO A 240 19.87 -2.26 -9.94
CA PRO A 240 19.57 -3.54 -9.28
C PRO A 240 19.68 -3.52 -7.77
N SER A 241 20.74 -2.92 -7.23
CA SER A 241 20.95 -2.85 -5.79
C SER A 241 19.89 -1.97 -5.12
N ARG A 242 19.57 -0.81 -5.70
CA ARG A 242 18.51 0.08 -5.21
C ARG A 242 17.15 -0.61 -5.22
N VAL A 243 16.80 -1.28 -6.32
CA VAL A 243 15.55 -2.04 -6.46
C VAL A 243 15.50 -3.18 -5.44
N ALA A 244 16.56 -3.98 -5.31
CA ALA A 244 16.59 -5.08 -4.36
C ALA A 244 16.38 -4.64 -2.90
N ARG A 245 17.02 -3.54 -2.50
CA ARG A 245 16.84 -2.93 -1.17
C ARG A 245 15.40 -2.50 -0.93
N ALA A 246 14.83 -1.79 -1.90
CA ALA A 246 13.45 -1.30 -1.83
C ALA A 246 12.42 -2.44 -1.82
N GLU A 247 12.59 -3.45 -2.68
CA GLU A 247 11.76 -4.66 -2.66
C GLU A 247 11.92 -5.40 -1.35
N HIS A 248 13.14 -5.59 -0.86
CA HIS A 248 13.36 -6.28 0.40
C HIS A 248 12.57 -5.65 1.54
N PHE A 249 12.57 -4.31 1.66
CA PHE A 249 11.80 -3.60 2.69
C PHE A 249 10.31 -3.98 2.72
N PHE A 250 9.65 -4.06 1.56
CA PHE A 250 8.23 -4.44 1.49
C PHE A 250 8.00 -5.95 1.57
N LEU A 251 8.82 -6.74 0.88
CA LEU A 251 8.63 -8.19 0.78
C LEU A 251 8.94 -8.90 2.10
N SER A 252 9.98 -8.48 2.82
CA SER A 252 10.33 -9.11 4.10
C SER A 252 9.39 -8.68 5.22
N SER A 253 8.80 -7.48 5.17
CA SER A 253 7.73 -7.09 6.09
C SER A 253 6.46 -7.91 5.88
N LEU A 254 6.06 -8.16 4.62
CA LEU A 254 4.95 -9.07 4.31
C LEU A 254 5.24 -10.51 4.74
N GLU A 255 6.48 -10.98 4.54
CA GLU A 255 6.88 -12.33 4.96
C GLU A 255 6.90 -12.50 6.48
N SER A 256 7.35 -11.48 7.22
CA SER A 256 7.26 -11.46 8.69
C SER A 256 5.81 -11.45 9.14
N TRP A 257 4.96 -10.59 8.56
CA TRP A 257 3.52 -10.56 8.85
C TRP A 257 2.86 -11.92 8.62
N ARG A 258 3.17 -12.57 7.48
CA ARG A 258 2.64 -13.90 7.13
C ARG A 258 2.94 -14.93 8.22
N LYS A 259 4.18 -14.93 8.73
CA LYS A 259 4.62 -15.84 9.79
C LYS A 259 3.91 -15.56 11.12
N GLU A 260 3.80 -14.29 11.51
CA GLU A 260 3.12 -13.87 12.74
C GLU A 260 1.63 -14.26 12.72
N GLU A 261 0.98 -14.14 11.57
CA GLU A 261 -0.42 -14.55 11.37
C GLU A 261 -0.61 -16.05 11.12
N GLY A 262 0.50 -16.80 11.09
CA GLY A 262 0.52 -18.24 10.88
C GLY A 262 -0.17 -18.66 9.59
N VAL A 263 0.00 -17.89 8.51
CA VAL A 263 -0.51 -18.17 7.16
C VAL A 263 0.57 -18.92 6.39
N ASP A 264 0.31 -20.07 5.81
CA ASP A 264 1.29 -20.82 5.02
C ASP A 264 1.28 -20.44 3.53
N LYS A 265 0.08 -20.22 2.97
CA LYS A 265 -0.12 -19.81 1.57
C LYS A 265 -1.14 -18.69 1.41
N MET A 266 -0.95 -17.90 0.37
CA MET A 266 -1.76 -16.71 0.09
C MET A 266 -2.26 -16.67 -1.35
N VAL A 267 -3.52 -16.27 -1.51
CA VAL A 267 -3.99 -15.63 -2.74
C VAL A 267 -3.72 -14.13 -2.59
N LEU A 268 -2.81 -13.58 -3.39
CA LEU A 268 -2.44 -12.17 -3.32
C LEU A 268 -3.29 -11.34 -4.29
N VAL A 269 -3.96 -10.32 -3.79
CA VAL A 269 -4.67 -9.31 -4.59
C VAL A 269 -3.90 -8.00 -4.49
N GLY A 270 -3.23 -7.57 -5.55
CA GLY A 270 -2.41 -6.36 -5.55
C GLY A 270 -2.94 -5.29 -6.48
N HIS A 271 -3.17 -4.08 -5.97
CA HIS A 271 -3.52 -2.91 -6.78
C HIS A 271 -2.28 -2.05 -7.10
N SER A 272 -2.07 -1.66 -8.36
CA SER A 272 -1.02 -0.70 -8.75
C SER A 272 0.37 -1.10 -8.24
N LEU A 273 1.04 -0.28 -7.42
CA LEU A 273 2.29 -0.64 -6.75
C LEU A 273 2.16 -1.94 -5.91
N GLY A 274 1.02 -2.17 -5.28
CA GLY A 274 0.72 -3.43 -4.59
C GLY A 274 0.72 -4.63 -5.53
N GLY A 275 0.33 -4.45 -6.79
CA GLY A 275 0.43 -5.46 -7.85
C GLY A 275 1.88 -5.75 -8.25
N TYR A 276 2.71 -4.72 -8.38
CA TYR A 276 4.16 -4.88 -8.58
C TYR A 276 4.79 -5.68 -7.44
N LEU A 277 4.53 -5.27 -6.18
CA LEU A 277 5.10 -5.90 -4.99
C LEU A 277 4.56 -7.33 -4.79
N ALA A 278 3.27 -7.58 -5.03
CA ALA A 278 2.71 -8.93 -5.00
C ALA A 278 3.35 -9.85 -6.05
N SER A 279 3.60 -9.34 -7.26
CA SER A 279 4.32 -10.07 -8.31
C SER A 279 5.77 -10.35 -7.91
N ALA A 280 6.47 -9.36 -7.36
CA ALA A 280 7.83 -9.52 -6.85
C ALA A 280 7.88 -10.55 -5.69
N TYR A 281 6.89 -10.56 -4.81
CA TYR A 281 6.72 -11.54 -3.76
C TYR A 281 6.55 -12.96 -4.35
N ALA A 282 5.64 -13.13 -5.31
CA ALA A 282 5.39 -14.41 -5.98
C ALA A 282 6.62 -14.95 -6.72
N VAL A 283 7.47 -14.08 -7.26
CA VAL A 283 8.74 -14.47 -7.87
C VAL A 283 9.76 -14.91 -6.83
N ARG A 284 9.80 -14.28 -5.64
CA ARG A 284 10.76 -14.60 -4.58
C ARG A 284 10.34 -15.82 -3.75
N TYR A 285 9.03 -15.99 -3.53
CA TYR A 285 8.44 -17.00 -2.67
C TYR A 285 7.30 -17.74 -3.40
N PRO A 286 7.58 -18.42 -4.53
CA PRO A 286 6.55 -19.06 -5.35
C PRO A 286 5.77 -20.13 -4.58
N GLU A 287 6.38 -20.76 -3.57
CA GLU A 287 5.73 -21.77 -2.72
C GLU A 287 4.69 -21.18 -1.75
N ARG A 288 4.71 -19.85 -1.53
CA ARG A 288 3.80 -19.13 -0.62
C ARG A 288 2.57 -18.57 -1.31
N VAL A 289 2.50 -18.62 -2.63
CA VAL A 289 1.44 -17.99 -3.41
C VAL A 289 0.62 -19.06 -4.14
N SER A 290 -0.66 -19.18 -3.80
CA SER A 290 -1.60 -20.10 -4.46
C SER A 290 -2.38 -19.44 -5.60
N GLY A 291 -2.45 -18.11 -5.64
CA GLY A 291 -3.05 -17.34 -6.73
C GLY A 291 -2.59 -15.88 -6.69
N LEU A 292 -2.51 -15.23 -7.86
CA LEU A 292 -2.09 -13.84 -7.99
C LEU A 292 -3.11 -13.04 -8.82
N ILE A 293 -3.74 -12.05 -8.19
CA ILE A 293 -4.75 -11.19 -8.82
C ILE A 293 -4.20 -9.76 -8.86
N LEU A 294 -4.01 -9.25 -10.07
CA LEU A 294 -3.32 -8.00 -10.34
C LEU A 294 -4.30 -6.96 -10.88
N VAL A 295 -4.63 -5.99 -10.03
CA VAL A 295 -5.61 -4.95 -10.29
C VAL A 295 -4.89 -3.69 -10.74
N SER A 296 -4.97 -3.35 -12.03
CA SER A 296 -4.24 -2.23 -12.66
C SER A 296 -2.77 -2.17 -12.20
N PRO A 297 -1.99 -3.26 -12.32
CA PRO A 297 -0.64 -3.35 -11.74
C PRO A 297 0.35 -2.37 -12.39
N ALA A 298 1.18 -1.73 -11.57
CA ALA A 298 2.29 -0.92 -12.05
C ALA A 298 3.48 -1.81 -12.46
N GLY A 299 4.35 -1.28 -13.32
CA GLY A 299 5.66 -1.87 -13.58
C GLY A 299 5.67 -3.25 -14.24
N ILE A 300 4.59 -3.59 -14.96
CA ILE A 300 4.52 -4.83 -15.75
C ILE A 300 5.33 -4.68 -17.05
N PRO A 301 4.94 -3.82 -18.03
CA PRO A 301 5.66 -3.71 -19.29
C PRO A 301 7.00 -2.97 -19.17
N HIS A 302 7.83 -3.08 -20.21
CA HIS A 302 9.02 -2.25 -20.37
C HIS A 302 8.63 -0.78 -20.58
N GLY A 303 9.31 0.12 -19.87
CA GLY A 303 9.18 1.55 -20.14
C GLY A 303 9.94 1.99 -21.40
N PRO A 304 9.68 3.19 -21.92
CA PRO A 304 10.33 3.71 -23.12
C PRO A 304 11.87 3.82 -22.98
N GLU A 305 12.36 4.08 -21.77
CA GLU A 305 13.80 4.17 -21.45
C GLU A 305 14.40 2.83 -20.98
N TYR A 306 13.66 1.72 -21.11
CA TYR A 306 14.12 0.43 -20.60
C TYR A 306 15.33 -0.09 -21.36
N VAL A 307 16.44 -0.26 -20.64
CA VAL A 307 17.61 -0.98 -21.11
C VAL A 307 17.63 -2.35 -20.47
N ARG A 308 17.48 -3.42 -21.27
CA ARG A 308 17.50 -4.80 -20.79
C ARG A 308 18.78 -5.07 -20.01
N GLN A 309 18.64 -5.32 -18.71
CA GLN A 309 19.73 -5.78 -17.89
C GLN A 309 19.78 -7.29 -18.02
N PRO A 310 20.86 -7.85 -18.60
CA PRO A 310 20.89 -9.26 -18.93
C PRO A 310 20.73 -10.09 -17.65
N LEU A 311 19.69 -10.91 -17.61
CA LEU A 311 19.53 -11.92 -16.58
C LEU A 311 20.70 -12.90 -16.68
N THR A 312 21.15 -13.42 -15.54
CA THR A 312 22.34 -14.28 -15.43
C THR A 312 22.37 -15.47 -16.38
N ALA A 313 21.21 -16.02 -16.76
CA ALA A 313 21.10 -17.11 -17.72
C ALA A 313 21.40 -16.69 -19.17
N GLU A 314 21.12 -15.44 -19.56
CA GLU A 314 21.26 -14.93 -20.93
C GLU A 314 22.69 -14.47 -21.25
N VAL A 315 23.49 -14.16 -20.22
CA VAL A 315 24.89 -13.72 -20.35
C VAL A 315 25.76 -14.77 -21.05
N ARG A 316 25.38 -16.06 -21.03
CA ARG A 316 26.09 -17.13 -21.75
C ARG A 316 25.84 -17.14 -23.27
N SER A 317 24.76 -16.53 -23.75
CA SER A 317 24.38 -16.57 -25.18
C SER A 317 24.65 -15.24 -25.90
N ALA A 318 24.46 -14.10 -25.22
CA ALA A 318 24.53 -12.77 -25.83
C ALA A 318 25.96 -12.22 -26.06
N ALA A 319 27.01 -12.93 -25.65
CA ALA A 319 28.40 -12.50 -25.83
C ALA A 319 28.87 -12.44 -27.29
N SER A 320 28.06 -12.86 -28.27
CA SER A 320 28.45 -12.94 -29.70
C SER A 320 27.90 -11.84 -30.61
N SER A 321 27.00 -10.96 -30.16
CA SER A 321 26.39 -9.97 -31.06
C SER A 321 26.07 -8.66 -30.34
N ARG A 322 27.00 -7.69 -30.43
CA ARG A 322 26.73 -6.31 -30.03
C ARG A 322 26.77 -5.42 -31.26
N GLU A 323 25.65 -4.75 -31.53
CA GLU A 323 25.64 -3.49 -32.25
C GLU A 323 24.70 -2.53 -31.52
N ARG A 324 25.15 -1.29 -31.32
CA ARG A 324 24.50 -0.26 -30.49
C ARG A 324 23.75 0.69 -31.41
N VAL A 325 22.46 0.90 -31.16
CA VAL A 325 21.67 1.96 -31.78
C VAL A 325 21.34 3.00 -30.72
N GLU A 326 21.63 4.27 -31.00
CA GLU A 326 21.23 5.43 -30.19
C GLU A 326 19.92 5.99 -30.74
N THR A 327 18.98 6.35 -29.86
CA THR A 327 17.79 7.12 -30.21
C THR A 327 17.55 8.25 -29.20
N PRO A 328 17.34 9.49 -29.67
CA PRO A 328 16.77 10.58 -28.89
C PRO A 328 15.29 10.80 -29.26
N GLY A 329 14.41 10.70 -28.27
CA GLY A 329 12.97 10.98 -28.36
C GLY A 329 12.29 10.46 -27.10
N ASP A 330 11.15 11.04 -26.70
CA ASP A 330 10.16 10.35 -25.84
C ASP A 330 10.27 10.47 -24.31
N LEU A 331 10.65 11.66 -23.84
CA LEU A 331 10.40 12.10 -22.45
C LEU A 331 8.94 12.50 -22.17
N ASP A 332 8.07 12.59 -23.20
CA ASP A 332 6.70 13.10 -23.06
C ASP A 332 5.70 12.07 -22.52
N GLY A 333 5.94 10.76 -22.70
CA GLY A 333 5.05 9.70 -22.21
C GLY A 333 5.07 9.52 -20.68
N ALA A 334 6.19 9.84 -20.03
CA ALA A 334 6.32 9.77 -18.56
C ALA A 334 5.61 10.92 -17.83
N VAL A 335 5.29 12.01 -18.55
CA VAL A 335 4.63 13.22 -18.04
C VAL A 335 3.14 12.98 -17.82
N ASP A 336 2.48 12.34 -18.79
CA ASP A 336 1.04 12.07 -18.74
C ASP A 336 0.68 11.12 -17.57
N ALA A 337 1.55 10.17 -17.26
CA ALA A 337 1.37 9.20 -16.16
C ALA A 337 1.56 9.82 -14.77
N ALA A 338 2.59 10.65 -14.57
CA ALA A 338 2.83 11.35 -13.29
C ALA A 338 1.83 12.50 -13.05
N GLU A 339 1.39 13.18 -14.11
CA GLU A 339 0.30 14.15 -14.03
C GLU A 339 -1.07 13.48 -13.90
N MET A 340 -1.29 12.23 -14.33
CA MET A 340 -2.56 11.52 -14.07
C MET A 340 -2.73 11.05 -12.63
N GLU A 341 -1.64 10.77 -11.90
CA GLU A 341 -1.71 10.48 -10.45
C GLU A 341 -2.02 11.73 -9.61
N LEU A 342 -1.65 12.93 -10.08
CA LEU A 342 -1.71 14.19 -9.31
C LEU A 342 -2.55 15.31 -9.95
N GLY A 343 -3.11 15.08 -11.13
CA GLY A 343 -3.66 16.09 -12.03
C GLY A 343 -4.91 15.63 -12.78
N ASP A 344 -5.62 16.63 -13.29
CA ASP A 344 -7.02 16.64 -13.67
C ASP A 344 -7.43 15.57 -14.70
N GLN A 345 -8.41 14.71 -14.37
CA GLN A 345 -9.23 14.07 -15.39
C GLN A 345 -10.15 15.13 -16.01
N LYS A 346 -9.72 15.72 -17.14
CA LYS A 346 -10.65 16.42 -18.03
C LYS A 346 -11.63 15.40 -18.59
N LYS A 347 -12.91 15.55 -18.25
CA LYS A 347 -14.01 15.02 -19.06
C LYS A 347 -13.85 15.62 -20.47
N ASP A 348 -13.81 14.77 -21.50
CA ASP A 348 -14.74 14.84 -22.63
C ASP A 348 -14.39 13.82 -23.73
N PHE A 349 -15.42 13.05 -24.09
CA PHE A 349 -15.83 12.55 -25.41
C PHE A 349 -14.84 11.93 -26.42
N ALA A 350 -15.35 10.90 -27.09
CA ALA A 350 -14.78 10.14 -28.20
C ALA A 350 -14.01 10.99 -29.24
N PRO A 351 -12.93 10.45 -29.84
CA PRO A 351 -11.96 11.24 -30.57
C PRO A 351 -12.52 11.75 -31.91
N LYS A 352 -12.59 13.08 -32.05
CA LYS A 352 -12.56 13.77 -33.35
C LYS A 352 -11.38 14.73 -33.33
N GLY A 353 -10.49 14.64 -34.33
CA GLY A 353 -9.54 15.64 -34.89
C GLY A 353 -8.71 16.60 -34.00
N GLU A 354 -9.23 17.09 -32.89
CA GLU A 354 -8.70 18.20 -32.08
C GLU A 354 -7.70 17.74 -30.99
N ALA A 355 -7.71 16.46 -30.62
CA ALA A 355 -6.80 15.89 -29.63
C ALA A 355 -5.33 15.94 -30.05
N LYS A 356 -5.05 15.78 -31.36
CA LYS A 356 -3.69 15.87 -31.92
C LYS A 356 -3.13 17.30 -31.80
N ALA A 357 -3.94 18.31 -32.12
CA ALA A 357 -3.57 19.72 -31.99
C ALA A 357 -3.44 20.19 -30.53
N ALA A 358 -4.18 19.58 -29.60
CA ALA A 358 -4.02 19.83 -28.16
C ALA A 358 -2.75 19.20 -27.58
N ARG A 359 -2.36 18.00 -28.06
CA ARG A 359 -1.08 17.34 -27.72
C ARG A 359 0.12 18.16 -28.24
N GLU A 360 0.07 18.58 -29.51
CA GLU A 360 1.13 19.39 -30.14
C GLU A 360 1.31 20.77 -29.47
N ARG A 361 0.23 21.42 -29.00
CA ARG A 361 0.32 22.67 -28.21
C ARG A 361 0.87 22.45 -26.79
N ASN A 362 0.60 21.27 -26.22
CA ASN A 362 1.05 20.89 -24.89
C ASN A 362 2.55 20.56 -24.85
N GLU A 363 3.07 19.93 -25.91
CA GLU A 363 4.51 19.66 -26.14
C GLU A 363 5.34 20.96 -26.29
N GLN A 364 4.72 22.05 -26.76
CA GLN A 364 5.39 23.35 -26.97
C GLN A 364 5.46 24.25 -25.72
N SER A 365 4.87 23.86 -24.58
CA SER A 365 4.86 24.70 -23.38
C SER A 365 6.19 24.64 -22.63
N PHE A 366 7.02 25.66 -22.82
CA PHE A 366 8.32 25.82 -22.13
C PHE A 366 8.20 25.76 -20.59
N SER A 367 7.12 26.32 -20.04
CA SER A 367 6.84 26.29 -18.60
C SER A 367 6.56 24.86 -18.11
N ARG A 368 5.76 24.08 -18.85
CA ARG A 368 5.46 22.67 -18.51
C ARG A 368 6.70 21.79 -18.63
N ARG A 369 7.53 22.00 -19.66
CA ARG A 369 8.80 21.28 -19.83
C ARG A 369 9.78 21.53 -18.68
N ASN A 370 9.88 22.76 -18.18
CA ASN A 370 10.75 23.07 -17.04
C ASN A 370 10.19 22.53 -15.71
N MET A 371 8.87 22.59 -15.51
CA MET A 371 8.20 21.94 -14.38
C MET A 371 8.43 20.43 -14.38
N MET A 372 8.38 19.79 -15.55
CA MET A 372 8.65 18.36 -15.70
C MET A 372 10.10 18.01 -15.40
N LYS A 373 11.06 18.79 -15.90
CA LYS A 373 12.48 18.61 -15.54
C LYS A 373 12.69 18.70 -14.03
N PHE A 374 12.00 19.62 -13.35
CA PHE A 374 12.05 19.73 -11.90
C PHE A 374 11.41 18.52 -11.21
N PHE A 375 10.27 18.03 -11.70
CA PHE A 375 9.61 16.82 -11.18
C PHE A 375 10.52 15.59 -11.31
N VAL A 376 11.07 15.33 -12.50
CA VAL A 376 11.99 14.20 -12.74
C VAL A 376 13.25 14.33 -11.87
N TRP A 377 13.84 15.53 -11.81
CA TRP A 377 14.99 15.82 -10.95
C TRP A 377 14.68 15.55 -9.47
N GLY A 378 13.47 15.90 -9.03
CA GLY A 378 12.99 15.67 -7.68
C GLY A 378 12.76 14.20 -7.40
N TRP A 379 12.06 13.50 -8.29
CA TRP A 379 11.80 12.06 -8.22
C TRP A 379 13.10 11.26 -8.09
N GLU A 380 14.10 11.56 -8.91
CA GLU A 380 15.43 10.93 -8.85
C GLU A 380 16.21 11.25 -7.57
N ARG A 381 15.83 12.32 -6.86
CA ARG A 381 16.36 12.67 -5.52
C ARG A 381 15.51 12.17 -4.37
N GLY A 382 14.46 11.38 -4.65
CA GLY A 382 13.54 10.88 -3.64
C GLY A 382 12.56 11.94 -3.11
N LEU A 383 12.37 13.07 -3.80
CA LEU A 383 11.26 13.97 -3.49
C LEU A 383 9.96 13.29 -3.90
N SER A 384 9.15 12.94 -2.90
CA SER A 384 7.83 12.35 -3.12
C SER A 384 6.74 13.43 -3.25
N PRO A 385 5.64 13.12 -3.95
CA PRO A 385 4.43 13.96 -3.95
C PRO A 385 3.94 14.32 -2.54
N PHE A 386 4.02 13.40 -1.57
CA PHE A 386 3.64 13.73 -0.19
C PHE A 386 4.62 14.64 0.53
N SER A 387 5.89 14.65 0.14
CA SER A 387 6.86 15.62 0.66
C SER A 387 6.49 17.03 0.23
N ILE A 388 6.00 17.19 -1.00
CA ILE A 388 5.45 18.46 -1.48
C ILE A 388 4.17 18.80 -0.71
N LEU A 389 3.22 17.86 -0.60
CA LEU A 389 1.96 18.07 0.12
C LEU A 389 2.18 18.51 1.57
N ARG A 390 3.08 17.86 2.30
CA ARG A 390 3.44 18.24 3.68
C ARG A 390 4.06 19.64 3.74
N GLY A 391 4.83 20.04 2.72
CA GLY A 391 5.41 21.37 2.60
C GLY A 391 4.43 22.48 2.22
N MET A 392 3.28 22.14 1.61
CA MET A 392 2.26 23.12 1.18
C MET A 392 1.52 23.79 2.34
N GLY A 393 1.62 23.24 3.55
CA GLY A 393 1.01 23.80 4.75
C GLY A 393 -0.51 23.99 4.59
N PRO A 394 -1.05 25.19 4.89
CA PRO A 394 -2.48 25.50 4.80
C PRO A 394 -3.14 25.24 3.44
N TRP A 395 -2.39 25.08 2.35
CA TRP A 395 -2.93 24.82 1.01
C TRP A 395 -3.13 23.33 0.72
N GLY A 396 -2.55 22.44 1.53
CA GLY A 396 -2.61 20.99 1.35
C GLY A 396 -4.04 20.43 1.34
N PRO A 397 -4.88 20.71 2.37
CA PRO A 397 -6.26 20.23 2.41
C PRO A 397 -7.09 20.66 1.20
N LEU A 398 -6.96 21.91 0.76
CA LEU A 398 -7.65 22.42 -0.44
C LEU A 398 -7.27 21.63 -1.70
N TRP A 399 -5.98 21.30 -1.85
CA TRP A 399 -5.48 20.59 -3.01
C TRP A 399 -5.97 19.15 -3.05
N VAL A 400 -5.88 18.43 -1.92
CA VAL A 400 -6.44 17.08 -1.79
C VAL A 400 -7.96 17.08 -1.89
N GLY A 401 -8.63 18.16 -1.44
CA GLY A 401 -10.06 18.36 -1.58
C GLY A 401 -10.49 18.41 -3.04
N LYS A 402 -9.81 19.20 -3.87
CA LYS A 402 -10.07 19.24 -5.32
C LYS A 402 -9.87 17.87 -5.98
N TYR A 403 -8.81 17.17 -5.60
CA TYR A 403 -8.53 15.83 -6.11
C TYR A 403 -9.64 14.84 -5.74
N SER A 404 -9.90 14.64 -4.44
CA SER A 404 -10.87 13.67 -3.93
C SER A 404 -12.30 13.93 -4.43
N SER A 405 -12.78 15.18 -4.42
CA SER A 405 -14.11 15.52 -4.92
C SER A 405 -14.29 15.22 -6.41
N ARG A 406 -13.22 15.29 -7.22
CA ARG A 406 -13.27 14.96 -8.65
C ARG A 406 -13.10 13.47 -8.89
N ARG A 407 -12.07 12.86 -8.30
CA ARG A 407 -11.71 11.45 -8.51
C ARG A 407 -12.80 10.49 -8.05
N PHE A 408 -13.51 10.84 -6.98
CA PHE A 408 -14.56 10.01 -6.39
C PHE A 408 -15.96 10.58 -6.63
N ALA A 409 -16.15 11.42 -7.65
CA ALA A 409 -17.44 12.05 -7.95
C ALA A 409 -18.59 11.06 -8.24
N ALA A 410 -18.27 9.81 -8.58
CA ALA A 410 -19.26 8.74 -8.77
C ALA A 410 -19.76 8.12 -7.44
N GLN A 411 -19.12 8.45 -6.32
CA GLN A 411 -19.46 7.94 -4.98
C GLN A 411 -20.47 8.86 -4.30
N THR A 412 -21.05 8.43 -3.17
CA THR A 412 -21.96 9.30 -2.40
C THR A 412 -21.21 10.49 -1.78
N GLU A 413 -21.88 11.59 -1.47
CA GLU A 413 -21.21 12.75 -0.84
C GLU A 413 -20.54 12.39 0.50
N GLU A 414 -21.12 11.46 1.24
CA GLU A 414 -20.57 10.95 2.49
C GLU A 414 -19.31 10.10 2.24
N ASP A 415 -19.34 9.22 1.24
CA ASP A 415 -18.17 8.43 0.80
C ASP A 415 -17.01 9.35 0.43
N VAL A 416 -17.28 10.38 -0.40
CA VAL A 416 -16.26 11.31 -0.86
C VAL A 416 -15.64 12.07 0.30
N ARG A 417 -16.42 12.44 1.31
CA ARG A 417 -15.94 13.17 2.50
C ARG A 417 -15.07 12.31 3.40
N ASP A 418 -15.48 11.07 3.65
CA ASP A 418 -14.71 10.13 4.46
C ASP A 418 -13.44 9.69 3.74
N LEU A 419 -13.52 9.40 2.43
CA LEU A 419 -12.36 9.12 1.59
C LEU A 419 -11.41 10.31 1.55
N HIS A 420 -11.92 11.54 1.37
CA HIS A 420 -11.10 12.75 1.43
C HIS A 420 -10.30 12.83 2.74
N SER A 421 -11.00 12.68 3.87
CA SER A 421 -10.37 12.71 5.19
C SER A 421 -9.32 11.62 5.31
N TYR A 422 -9.64 10.39 4.90
CA TYR A 422 -8.72 9.26 4.98
C TYR A 422 -7.48 9.45 4.11
N ILE A 423 -7.65 9.91 2.87
CA ILE A 423 -6.56 10.20 1.93
C ILE A 423 -5.65 11.29 2.48
N TYR A 424 -6.24 12.41 2.91
CA TYR A 424 -5.46 13.54 3.40
C TYR A 424 -4.67 13.16 4.65
N GLU A 425 -5.33 12.59 5.66
CA GLU A 425 -4.68 12.24 6.92
C GLU A 425 -3.58 11.18 6.74
N THR A 426 -3.78 10.19 5.85
CA THR A 426 -2.74 9.18 5.57
C THR A 426 -1.57 9.70 4.75
N SER A 427 -1.80 10.71 3.91
CA SER A 427 -0.78 11.32 3.03
C SER A 427 0.11 12.32 3.77
N VAL A 428 -0.41 13.03 4.78
CA VAL A 428 0.36 14.03 5.54
C VAL A 428 1.17 13.45 6.69
N MET A 429 1.02 12.15 6.96
CA MET A 429 1.86 11.45 7.93
C MET A 429 3.35 11.50 7.57
N LYS A 430 4.20 11.24 8.57
CA LYS A 430 5.66 11.17 8.42
C LYS A 430 6.03 10.24 7.25
N GLY A 431 6.85 10.76 6.34
CA GLY A 431 7.33 9.99 5.21
C GLY A 431 8.20 8.80 5.59
N SER A 432 8.10 7.72 4.81
CA SER A 432 8.80 6.45 5.03
C SER A 432 8.86 5.63 3.73
N GLY A 433 8.02 4.60 3.56
CA GLY A 433 8.06 3.68 2.42
C GLY A 433 7.90 4.34 1.06
N GLU A 434 7.30 5.53 1.00
CA GLU A 434 7.23 6.33 -0.23
C GLU A 434 8.59 6.63 -0.87
N PHE A 435 9.67 6.68 -0.10
CA PHE A 435 11.01 6.95 -0.63
C PHE A 435 11.57 5.77 -1.42
N CYS A 436 11.13 4.54 -1.14
CA CYS A 436 11.47 3.35 -1.91
C CYS A 436 10.90 3.38 -3.33
N ILE A 437 9.85 4.15 -3.58
CA ILE A 437 9.14 4.11 -4.87
C ILE A 437 10.03 4.65 -5.97
N SER A 438 10.79 5.72 -5.71
CA SER A 438 11.77 6.24 -6.67
C SER A 438 12.88 5.24 -7.04
N HIS A 439 13.13 4.25 -6.18
CA HIS A 439 14.08 3.17 -6.43
C HIS A 439 13.47 2.05 -7.27
N ILE A 440 12.16 1.81 -7.14
CA ILE A 440 11.42 0.75 -7.85
C ILE A 440 10.93 1.24 -9.22
N LEU A 441 10.35 2.43 -9.25
CA LEU A 441 9.70 3.02 -10.41
C LEU A 441 10.51 4.21 -10.93
N ALA A 442 10.75 4.21 -12.24
CA ALA A 442 11.10 5.41 -12.99
C ALA A 442 9.89 6.35 -13.06
N PRO A 443 10.08 7.64 -13.41
CA PRO A 443 8.98 8.55 -13.68
C PRO A 443 7.94 7.95 -14.64
N GLY A 444 6.66 8.16 -14.36
CA GLY A 444 5.55 7.57 -15.12
C GLY A 444 5.16 6.15 -14.71
N ALA A 445 5.59 5.68 -13.53
CA ALA A 445 5.26 4.37 -12.96
C ALA A 445 5.75 3.14 -13.75
N TYR A 446 6.73 3.33 -14.62
CA TYR A 446 7.48 2.22 -15.23
C TYR A 446 8.44 1.63 -14.21
N ALA A 447 8.45 0.31 -14.06
CA ALA A 447 9.44 -0.34 -13.21
C ALA A 447 10.83 -0.19 -13.80
N ARG A 448 11.80 0.13 -12.94
CA ARG A 448 13.21 0.15 -13.32
C ARG A 448 13.72 -1.25 -13.67
N ILE A 449 13.12 -2.28 -13.07
CA ILE A 449 13.27 -3.68 -13.45
C ILE A 449 11.87 -4.30 -13.56
N PRO A 450 11.31 -4.37 -14.77
CA PRO A 450 9.94 -4.81 -14.99
C PRO A 450 9.64 -6.23 -14.53
N ILE A 451 8.40 -6.45 -14.10
CA ILE A 451 7.92 -7.79 -13.73
C ILE A 451 7.93 -8.70 -14.95
N LEU A 452 7.66 -8.19 -16.16
CA LEU A 452 7.63 -8.96 -17.39
C LEU A 452 8.91 -9.79 -17.60
N ASP A 453 10.07 -9.29 -17.20
CA ASP A 453 11.35 -10.01 -17.33
C ASP A 453 11.48 -11.23 -16.41
N ARG A 454 10.66 -11.29 -15.35
CA ARG A 454 10.72 -12.32 -14.32
C ARG A 454 9.38 -13.04 -14.09
N ILE A 455 8.35 -12.72 -14.88
CA ILE A 455 6.99 -13.25 -14.77
C ILE A 455 6.96 -14.78 -14.97
N ALA A 456 7.82 -15.32 -15.83
CA ALA A 456 7.95 -16.75 -16.11
C ALA A 456 8.27 -17.61 -14.87
N ARG A 457 8.71 -16.99 -13.76
CA ARG A 457 8.99 -17.69 -12.49
C ARG A 457 7.74 -17.90 -11.65
N ILE A 458 6.61 -17.31 -12.01
CA ILE A 458 5.35 -17.40 -11.27
C ILE A 458 4.59 -18.64 -11.76
N SER A 459 4.46 -19.63 -10.87
CA SER A 459 3.73 -20.88 -11.13
C SER A 459 2.25 -20.83 -10.74
N ALA A 460 1.86 -19.89 -9.88
CA ALA A 460 0.48 -19.70 -9.45
C ALA A 460 -0.40 -19.18 -10.61
N PRO A 461 -1.71 -19.46 -10.63
CA PRO A 461 -2.64 -18.80 -11.54
C PRO A 461 -2.59 -17.28 -11.41
N VAL A 462 -2.65 -16.58 -12.54
CA VAL A 462 -2.56 -15.11 -12.61
C VAL A 462 -3.81 -14.52 -13.25
N THR A 463 -4.45 -13.55 -12.60
CA THR A 463 -5.57 -12.79 -13.17
C THR A 463 -5.19 -11.32 -13.24
N PHE A 464 -5.10 -10.77 -14.45
CA PHE A 464 -4.92 -9.35 -14.67
C PHE A 464 -6.26 -8.65 -14.85
N MET A 465 -6.42 -7.47 -14.26
CA MET A 465 -7.60 -6.62 -14.40
C MET A 465 -7.15 -5.19 -14.74
N PHE A 466 -7.73 -4.58 -15.76
CA PHE A 466 -7.47 -3.18 -16.16
C PHE A 466 -8.78 -2.43 -16.36
N GLY A 467 -8.79 -1.11 -16.19
CA GLY A 467 -9.91 -0.28 -16.62
C GLY A 467 -9.92 -0.04 -18.15
N ASP A 468 -11.08 0.25 -18.72
CA ASP A 468 -11.18 0.69 -20.13
C ASP A 468 -10.67 2.12 -20.36
N ASN A 469 -10.54 2.91 -19.29
CA ASN A 469 -9.93 4.24 -19.26
C ASN A 469 -8.74 4.26 -18.29
N ASP A 470 -8.02 3.14 -18.22
CA ASP A 470 -6.82 3.01 -17.39
C ASP A 470 -5.61 3.63 -18.07
N TRP A 471 -4.72 4.18 -17.26
CA TRP A 471 -3.43 4.70 -17.71
C TRP A 471 -2.33 3.65 -17.62
N MET A 472 -2.61 2.51 -16.97
CA MET A 472 -1.78 1.30 -17.07
C MET A 472 -2.04 0.58 -18.39
N ASP A 473 -0.96 0.13 -19.03
CA ASP A 473 -1.03 -0.54 -20.32
C ASP A 473 -1.49 -2.00 -20.20
N VAL A 474 -2.69 -2.27 -20.70
CA VAL A 474 -3.28 -3.63 -20.80
C VAL A 474 -2.40 -4.59 -21.61
N GLN A 475 -1.60 -4.08 -22.55
CA GLN A 475 -0.70 -4.91 -23.36
C GLN A 475 0.31 -5.66 -22.50
N GLY A 476 0.77 -5.06 -21.40
CA GLY A 476 1.66 -5.72 -20.44
C GLY A 476 1.03 -6.99 -19.83
N GLY A 477 -0.31 -7.01 -19.66
CA GLY A 477 -1.04 -8.21 -19.22
C GLY A 477 -1.07 -9.31 -20.28
N TYR A 478 -1.30 -8.95 -21.56
CA TYR A 478 -1.29 -9.91 -22.66
C TYR A 478 0.11 -10.49 -22.93
N ASP A 479 1.15 -9.64 -22.86
CA ASP A 479 2.53 -10.07 -22.99
C ASP A 479 2.94 -11.00 -21.83
N SER A 480 2.51 -10.67 -20.61
CA SER A 480 2.72 -11.54 -19.44
C SER A 480 2.02 -12.89 -19.61
N LYS A 481 0.78 -12.91 -20.12
CA LYS A 481 0.04 -14.15 -20.42
C LYS A 481 0.79 -15.04 -21.40
N LYS A 482 1.36 -14.45 -22.45
CA LYS A 482 2.16 -15.17 -23.45
C LYS A 482 3.41 -15.79 -22.81
N LEU A 483 4.19 -15.00 -22.06
CA LEU A 483 5.41 -15.48 -21.40
C LEU A 483 5.14 -16.55 -20.33
N LEU A 484 4.04 -16.42 -19.59
CA LEU A 484 3.61 -17.44 -18.62
C LEU A 484 3.27 -18.76 -19.32
N ALA A 485 2.52 -18.70 -20.43
CA ALA A 485 2.19 -19.89 -21.21
C ALA A 485 3.45 -20.57 -21.80
N GLU A 486 4.39 -19.78 -22.34
CA GLU A 486 5.69 -20.28 -22.81
C GLU A 486 6.52 -20.94 -21.70
N ALA A 487 6.36 -20.50 -20.45
CA ALA A 487 6.97 -21.09 -19.26
C ALA A 487 6.18 -22.28 -18.66
N GLY A 488 5.07 -22.70 -19.29
CA GLY A 488 4.23 -23.82 -18.84
C GLY A 488 3.12 -23.46 -17.85
N ASN A 489 2.88 -22.18 -17.58
CA ASN A 489 1.75 -21.70 -16.78
C ASN A 489 0.64 -21.16 -17.69
N GLU A 490 -0.28 -22.03 -18.09
CA GLU A 490 -1.42 -21.66 -18.95
C GLU A 490 -2.57 -20.97 -18.18
N LYS A 491 -2.48 -20.89 -16.85
CA LYS A 491 -3.55 -20.38 -15.98
C LYS A 491 -3.44 -18.86 -15.82
N CYS A 492 -3.51 -18.13 -16.94
CA CYS A 492 -3.45 -16.68 -16.95
C CYS A 492 -4.65 -16.05 -17.69
N GLU A 493 -5.34 -15.15 -17.01
CA GLU A 493 -6.46 -14.39 -17.55
C GLU A 493 -6.19 -12.89 -17.56
N VAL A 494 -6.81 -12.18 -18.50
CA VAL A 494 -6.71 -10.72 -18.64
C VAL A 494 -8.12 -10.18 -18.86
N HIS A 495 -8.54 -9.26 -17.98
CA HIS A 495 -9.88 -8.69 -17.96
C HIS A 495 -9.83 -7.17 -18.11
N VAL A 496 -10.77 -6.61 -18.86
CA VAL A 496 -10.96 -5.15 -18.99
C VAL A 496 -12.31 -4.77 -18.40
N VAL A 497 -12.29 -3.96 -17.35
CA VAL A 497 -13.47 -3.50 -16.62
C VAL A 497 -14.03 -2.24 -17.29
N PRO A 498 -15.31 -2.24 -17.70
CA PRO A 498 -15.89 -1.11 -18.39
C PRO A 498 -16.18 0.05 -17.44
N LYS A 499 -16.11 1.28 -17.97
CA LYS A 499 -16.34 2.54 -17.25
C LYS A 499 -15.47 2.68 -16.01
N ALA A 500 -14.21 2.25 -16.12
CA ALA A 500 -13.29 2.22 -15.00
C ALA A 500 -11.92 2.76 -15.41
N GLY A 501 -11.29 3.49 -14.50
CA GLY A 501 -9.88 3.84 -14.61
C GLY A 501 -9.03 3.04 -13.62
N HIS A 502 -7.97 3.67 -13.13
CA HIS A 502 -6.98 3.03 -12.27
C HIS A 502 -7.51 2.37 -10.98
N HIS A 503 -8.56 2.94 -10.38
CA HIS A 503 -9.22 2.38 -9.20
C HIS A 503 -10.49 1.65 -9.62
N LEU A 504 -10.37 0.73 -10.56
CA LEU A 504 -11.49 -0.02 -11.15
C LEU A 504 -12.41 -0.67 -10.11
N TYR A 505 -11.85 -1.09 -8.98
CA TYR A 505 -12.57 -1.68 -7.85
C TYR A 505 -13.48 -0.69 -7.11
N LEU A 506 -13.29 0.62 -7.28
CA LEU A 506 -14.16 1.71 -6.82
C LEU A 506 -15.05 2.24 -7.94
N ASP A 507 -14.50 2.39 -9.14
CA ASP A 507 -15.20 2.98 -10.29
C ASP A 507 -16.33 2.07 -10.79
N ASN A 508 -16.10 0.76 -10.83
CA ASN A 508 -17.07 -0.27 -11.17
C ASN A 508 -16.92 -1.49 -10.25
N ALA A 509 -17.34 -1.31 -9.01
CA ALA A 509 -17.22 -2.33 -7.96
C ALA A 509 -17.99 -3.63 -8.31
N GLU A 510 -19.12 -3.55 -9.02
CA GLU A 510 -19.93 -4.72 -9.38
C GLU A 510 -19.14 -5.70 -10.28
N VAL A 511 -18.60 -5.20 -11.40
CA VAL A 511 -17.81 -6.03 -12.32
C VAL A 511 -16.50 -6.46 -11.67
N SER A 512 -15.84 -5.55 -10.96
CA SER A 512 -14.57 -5.86 -10.29
C SER A 512 -14.73 -6.94 -9.22
N ASN A 513 -15.77 -6.86 -8.38
CA ASN A 513 -16.05 -7.85 -7.35
C ASN A 513 -16.38 -9.22 -7.93
N ARG A 514 -17.04 -9.26 -9.10
CA ARG A 514 -17.32 -10.52 -9.80
C ARG A 514 -16.03 -11.22 -10.24
N ILE A 515 -15.15 -10.51 -10.93
CA ILE A 515 -13.86 -11.07 -11.38
C ILE A 515 -12.99 -11.47 -10.18
N LEU A 516 -12.91 -10.61 -9.15
CA LEU A 516 -12.16 -10.91 -7.93
C LEU A 516 -12.66 -12.19 -7.25
N ARG A 517 -13.98 -12.36 -7.12
CA ARG A 517 -14.59 -13.56 -6.53
C ARG A 517 -14.26 -14.81 -7.34
N GLU A 518 -14.48 -14.77 -8.65
CA GLU A 518 -14.21 -15.90 -9.55
C GLU A 518 -12.73 -16.33 -9.48
N ALA A 519 -11.81 -15.36 -9.44
CA ALA A 519 -10.38 -15.63 -9.32
C ALA A 519 -9.98 -16.18 -7.94
N ILE A 520 -10.60 -15.71 -6.85
CA ILE A 520 -10.38 -16.24 -5.49
C ILE A 520 -10.91 -17.68 -5.39
N GLU A 521 -12.11 -17.93 -5.88
CA GLU A 521 -12.79 -19.23 -5.81
C GLU A 521 -12.09 -20.29 -6.66
N SER A 522 -11.49 -19.89 -7.79
CA SER A 522 -10.72 -20.78 -8.67
C SER A 522 -9.27 -21.02 -8.21
N ALA A 523 -8.75 -20.24 -7.26
CA ALA A 523 -7.38 -20.39 -6.78
C ALA A 523 -7.17 -21.74 -6.07
N PRO A 524 -6.15 -22.54 -6.48
CA PRO A 524 -5.84 -23.84 -5.89
C PRO A 524 -5.68 -23.79 -4.38
N ARG A 525 -6.14 -24.87 -3.72
CA ARG A 525 -5.96 -25.10 -2.29
C ARG A 525 -5.06 -26.31 -2.10
N GLU A 526 -4.18 -26.25 -1.11
CA GLU A 526 -3.47 -27.44 -0.64
C GLU A 526 -4.18 -27.98 0.60
N TYR A 527 -4.56 -29.26 0.53
CA TYR A 527 -5.27 -29.97 1.59
C TYR A 527 -4.30 -30.65 2.56
#